data_AF-A0A1B7VFN4-F1
#
_entry.id   AF-A0A1B7VFN4-F1
#
_cell.length_a   1.000
_cell.length_b   1.000
_cell.length_c   1.000
_cell.angle_alpha   90.00
_cell.angle_beta   90.00
_cell.angle_gamma   90.00
#
_symmetry.space_group_name_H-M   'P 1'
#
loop_
_entity.id
_entity.type
_entity.pdbx_description
1 polymer ?
#
loop_
_entity_poly.entity_id
_entity_poly.type
_entity_poly.pdbx_seq_one_letter_code
_entity_poly.pdbx_strand_id
1 'polypeptide(L)'
;MLKKHYSKEYVSKAKGISKSNIRKWVDFYTTFGRIGLLPRINQNYSIDFKLKVLKIIKNESLSLRASCLRFNIPDQAIIVKWKKDFANFGIEGLQPKQRGRPISMSDYKRKKHKSAKPLTREEELLKENERLRCENELLKKLQALIQARRNPKP
;
A
#
# COMPACT_ATOMS: atom_id res chain seq x y z
N MET A 1 -1.11 -24.74 28.76
CA MET A 1 -2.55 -24.81 28.47
C MET A 1 -2.95 -26.17 27.94
N LEU A 2 -2.53 -26.56 26.73
CA LEU A 2 -2.99 -27.82 26.11
C LEU A 2 -2.35 -29.10 26.68
N LYS A 3 -1.06 -29.07 27.08
CA LYS A 3 -0.37 -30.23 27.68
C LYS A 3 -0.36 -30.24 29.22
N LYS A 4 -0.44 -29.05 29.84
CA LYS A 4 -0.32 -28.84 31.29
C LYS A 4 -1.62 -28.35 31.94
N HIS A 5 -2.75 -28.40 31.21
CA HIS A 5 -4.09 -27.97 31.63
C HIS A 5 -4.25 -26.59 32.29
N TYR A 6 -3.25 -25.68 32.17
CA TYR A 6 -3.38 -24.31 32.69
C TYR A 6 -4.61 -23.58 32.13
N SER A 7 -5.23 -22.72 32.93
CA SER A 7 -6.34 -21.87 32.48
C SER A 7 -5.87 -20.75 31.55
N LYS A 8 -6.80 -20.18 30.78
CA LYS A 8 -6.56 -19.01 29.91
C LYS A 8 -6.18 -17.79 30.71
N GLU A 9 -6.77 -17.65 31.88
CA GLU A 9 -6.55 -16.62 32.87
C GLU A 9 -5.11 -16.66 33.37
N TYR A 10 -4.63 -17.84 33.78
CA TYR A 10 -3.29 -18.02 34.29
C TYR A 10 -2.25 -17.67 33.22
N VAL A 11 -2.40 -18.21 32.01
CA VAL A 11 -1.45 -17.96 30.90
C VAL A 11 -1.44 -16.49 30.48
N SER A 12 -2.61 -15.83 30.49
CA SER A 12 -2.73 -14.40 30.20
C SER A 12 -1.94 -13.56 31.19
N LYS A 13 -2.10 -13.80 32.50
CA LYS A 13 -1.35 -13.10 33.54
C LYS A 13 0.15 -13.39 33.46
N ALA A 14 0.54 -14.66 33.33
CA ALA A 14 1.94 -15.08 33.34
C ALA A 14 2.73 -14.59 32.11
N LYS A 15 2.06 -14.34 30.97
CA LYS A 15 2.71 -13.92 29.72
C LYS A 15 2.38 -12.48 29.30
N GLY A 16 1.48 -11.80 30.01
CA GLY A 16 1.03 -10.45 29.64
C GLY A 16 0.26 -10.37 28.32
N ILE A 17 -0.33 -11.48 27.86
CA ILE A 17 -1.03 -11.56 26.57
C ILE A 17 -2.53 -11.55 26.81
N SER A 18 -3.29 -10.87 25.94
CA SER A 18 -4.75 -10.84 26.05
C SER A 18 -5.37 -12.24 25.96
N LYS A 19 -6.39 -12.50 26.79
CA LYS A 19 -7.14 -13.77 26.77
C LYS A 19 -7.73 -14.07 25.39
N SER A 20 -8.14 -13.05 24.64
CA SER A 20 -8.70 -13.18 23.29
C SER A 20 -7.69 -13.72 22.29
N ASN A 21 -6.44 -13.23 22.33
CA ASN A 21 -5.36 -13.74 21.48
C ASN A 21 -5.02 -15.19 21.84
N ILE A 22 -4.94 -15.50 23.13
CA ILE A 22 -4.66 -16.86 23.58
C ILE A 22 -5.76 -17.82 23.11
N ARG A 23 -7.04 -17.45 23.29
CA ARG A 23 -8.16 -18.23 22.77
C ARG A 23 -8.04 -18.42 21.26
N LYS A 24 -7.74 -17.36 20.50
CA LYS A 24 -7.59 -17.44 19.04
C LYS A 24 -6.50 -18.44 18.65
N TRP A 25 -5.31 -18.35 19.25
CA TRP A 25 -4.22 -19.29 18.97
C TRP A 25 -4.58 -20.73 19.33
N VAL A 26 -5.27 -20.94 20.46
CA VAL A 26 -5.75 -22.28 20.83
C VAL A 26 -6.67 -22.83 19.75
N ASP A 27 -7.66 -22.07 19.29
CA ASP A 27 -8.57 -22.55 18.25
C ASP A 27 -7.83 -22.90 16.95
N PHE A 28 -6.97 -22.01 16.46
CA PHE A 28 -6.18 -22.25 15.25
C PHE A 28 -5.24 -23.45 15.38
N TYR A 29 -4.66 -23.66 16.57
CA TYR A 29 -3.83 -24.83 16.82
C TYR A 29 -4.66 -26.11 16.88
N THR A 30 -5.86 -26.07 17.46
CA THR A 30 -6.72 -27.26 17.52
C THR A 30 -7.24 -27.68 16.14
N THR A 31 -7.53 -26.73 15.23
CA THR A 31 -8.01 -27.05 13.88
C THR A 31 -6.90 -27.35 12.88
N PHE A 32 -5.79 -26.60 12.91
CA PHE A 32 -4.74 -26.67 11.89
C PHE A 32 -3.38 -27.12 12.42
N GLY A 33 -3.29 -27.47 13.71
CA GLY A 33 -2.03 -27.85 14.36
C GLY A 33 -1.02 -26.71 14.38
N ARG A 34 0.27 -27.08 14.32
CA ARG A 34 1.38 -26.11 14.32
C ARG A 34 1.34 -25.15 13.13
N ILE A 35 0.85 -25.61 11.98
CA ILE A 35 0.76 -24.81 10.75
C ILE A 35 -0.17 -23.60 10.96
N GLY A 36 -1.24 -23.77 11.74
CA GLY A 36 -2.17 -22.69 12.08
C GLY A 36 -1.58 -21.52 12.84
N LEU A 37 -0.42 -21.73 13.49
CA LEU A 37 0.29 -20.72 14.28
C LEU A 37 1.46 -20.08 13.54
N LEU A 38 1.79 -20.54 12.34
CA LEU A 38 2.88 -19.95 11.56
C LEU A 38 2.56 -18.50 11.18
N PRO A 39 3.58 -17.61 11.13
CA PRO A 39 3.41 -16.28 10.59
C PRO A 39 2.81 -16.34 9.20
N ARG A 40 1.76 -15.55 8.97
CA ARG A 40 1.12 -15.52 7.66
C ARG A 40 1.73 -14.43 6.81
N ILE A 41 2.21 -14.82 5.64
CA ILE A 41 2.57 -13.90 4.58
C ILE A 41 1.29 -13.17 4.13
N ASN A 42 1.44 -11.91 3.71
CA ASN A 42 0.35 -11.08 3.21
C ASN A 42 -0.53 -11.86 2.21
N GLN A 43 -1.72 -12.28 2.65
CA GLN A 43 -2.65 -13.03 1.82
C GLN A 43 -3.47 -12.06 0.95
N ASN A 44 -3.47 -12.31 -0.35
CA ASN A 44 -4.36 -11.66 -1.29
C ASN A 44 -5.58 -12.57 -1.48
N TYR A 45 -6.76 -12.04 -1.18
CA TYR A 45 -8.02 -12.75 -1.37
C TYR A 45 -8.68 -12.27 -2.65
N SER A 46 -9.05 -13.21 -3.53
CA SER A 46 -9.83 -12.92 -4.73
C SER A 46 -11.22 -12.41 -4.37
N ILE A 47 -11.85 -11.70 -5.30
CA ILE A 47 -13.19 -11.14 -5.10
C ILE A 47 -14.21 -12.25 -4.91
N ASP A 48 -14.12 -13.30 -5.73
CA ASP A 48 -15.00 -14.47 -5.63
C ASP A 48 -14.90 -15.14 -4.27
N PHE A 49 -13.68 -15.25 -3.73
CA PHE A 49 -13.48 -15.77 -2.38
C PHE A 49 -14.13 -14.89 -1.33
N LYS A 50 -13.92 -13.56 -1.38
CA LYS A 50 -14.54 -12.63 -0.43
C LYS A 50 -16.07 -12.71 -0.50
N LEU A 51 -16.65 -12.74 -1.70
CA LEU A 51 -18.09 -12.87 -1.91
C LEU A 51 -18.63 -14.19 -1.37
N LYS A 52 -17.93 -15.30 -1.63
CA LYS A 52 -18.29 -16.62 -1.09
C LYS A 52 -18.32 -16.61 0.43
N VAL A 53 -17.29 -16.06 1.06
CA VAL A 53 -17.21 -15.93 2.53
C VAL A 53 -18.39 -15.12 3.06
N LEU A 54 -18.66 -13.94 2.49
CA LEU A 54 -19.76 -13.07 2.92
C LEU A 54 -21.14 -13.72 2.75
N LYS A 55 -21.39 -14.40 1.64
CA LYS A 55 -22.63 -15.15 1.39
C LYS A 55 -22.83 -16.26 2.42
N ILE A 56 -21.80 -17.06 2.67
CA ILE A 56 -21.89 -18.16 3.64
C ILE A 56 -22.14 -17.62 5.06
N ILE A 57 -21.45 -16.55 5.45
CA ILE A 57 -21.67 -15.90 6.75
C ILE A 57 -23.12 -15.45 6.90
N LYS A 58 -23.71 -14.87 5.85
CA LYS A 58 -25.10 -14.40 5.86
C LYS A 58 -26.09 -15.57 5.91
N ASN A 59 -25.85 -16.62 5.12
CA ASN A 59 -26.79 -17.75 5.00
C ASN A 59 -26.78 -18.63 6.25
N GLU A 60 -25.61 -18.88 6.82
CA GLU A 60 -25.45 -19.78 7.97
C GLU A 60 -25.37 -19.04 9.31
N SER A 61 -25.51 -17.70 9.32
CA SER A 61 -25.40 -16.86 10.52
C SER A 61 -24.14 -17.12 11.36
N LEU A 62 -23.01 -17.40 10.69
CA LEU A 62 -21.76 -17.74 11.36
C LEU A 62 -21.21 -16.55 12.15
N SER A 63 -20.71 -16.83 13.36
CA SER A 63 -19.89 -15.86 14.09
C SER A 63 -18.59 -15.57 13.33
N LEU A 64 -18.09 -14.34 13.42
CA LEU A 64 -16.84 -13.93 12.77
C LEU A 64 -15.67 -14.86 13.11
N ARG A 65 -15.63 -15.35 14.35
CA ARG A 65 -14.61 -16.30 14.82
C ARG A 65 -14.72 -17.65 14.11
N ALA A 66 -15.93 -18.20 14.03
CA ALA A 66 -16.17 -19.45 13.32
C ALA A 66 -15.82 -19.32 11.83
N SER A 67 -16.17 -18.18 11.22
CA SER A 67 -15.80 -17.88 9.82
C SER A 67 -14.29 -17.80 9.63
N CYS A 68 -13.56 -17.14 10.55
CA CYS A 68 -12.10 -17.10 10.50
C CYS A 68 -11.48 -18.50 10.52
N LEU A 69 -11.99 -19.39 11.38
CA LEU A 69 -11.52 -20.77 11.43
C LEU A 69 -11.88 -21.52 10.15
N ARG A 70 -13.13 -21.47 9.70
CA ARG A 70 -13.59 -22.23 8.52
C ARG A 70 -12.86 -21.82 7.24
N PHE A 71 -12.68 -20.52 7.03
CA PHE A 71 -12.04 -19.99 5.82
C PHE A 71 -10.55 -19.75 5.99
N ASN A 72 -9.98 -20.17 7.12
CA ASN A 72 -8.57 -20.00 7.44
C ASN A 72 -8.12 -18.52 7.32
N ILE A 73 -8.96 -17.59 7.74
CA ILE A 73 -8.69 -16.14 7.72
C ILE A 73 -8.12 -15.73 9.09
N PRO A 74 -6.94 -15.11 9.15
CA PRO A 74 -6.25 -14.89 10.43
C PRO A 74 -6.96 -13.93 11.36
N ASP A 75 -7.72 -12.96 10.87
CA ASP A 75 -8.34 -11.96 11.73
C ASP A 75 -9.79 -11.68 11.37
N GLN A 76 -10.62 -11.49 12.40
CA GLN A 76 -12.01 -11.11 12.26
C GLN A 76 -12.13 -9.72 11.64
N ALA A 77 -11.17 -8.83 11.93
CA ALA A 77 -11.12 -7.48 11.35
C ALA A 77 -11.09 -7.50 9.82
N ILE A 78 -10.51 -8.53 9.20
CA ILE A 78 -10.48 -8.69 7.74
C ILE A 78 -11.90 -8.90 7.20
N ILE A 79 -12.67 -9.78 7.84
CA ILE A 79 -14.06 -10.07 7.46
C ILE A 79 -14.95 -8.85 7.72
N VAL A 80 -14.77 -8.18 8.86
CA VAL A 80 -15.50 -6.94 9.17
C VAL A 80 -15.25 -5.87 8.11
N LYS A 81 -14.00 -5.72 7.66
CA LYS A 81 -13.65 -4.81 6.58
C LYS A 81 -14.38 -5.17 5.29
N TRP A 82 -14.39 -6.44 4.87
CA TRP A 82 -15.12 -6.86 3.68
C TRP A 82 -16.64 -6.63 3.80
N LYS A 83 -17.23 -6.89 4.96
CA LYS A 83 -18.65 -6.59 5.22
C LYS A 83 -18.94 -5.10 5.03
N LYS A 84 -18.09 -4.23 5.59
CA LYS A 84 -18.23 -2.77 5.48
C LYS A 84 -18.02 -2.28 4.04
N ASP A 85 -16.95 -2.74 3.39
CA ASP A 85 -16.64 -2.36 2.02
C ASP A 85 -17.77 -2.80 1.06
N PHE A 86 -18.32 -4.01 1.25
CA PHE A 86 -19.45 -4.51 0.47
C PHE A 86 -20.76 -3.76 0.75
N ALA A 87 -21.04 -3.41 2.01
CA ALA A 87 -22.23 -2.64 2.36
C ALA A 87 -22.21 -1.23 1.77
N ASN A 88 -21.03 -0.60 1.70
CA ASN A 88 -20.89 0.78 1.22
C ASN A 88 -20.76 0.89 -0.30
N PHE A 89 -20.09 -0.06 -0.94
CA PHE A 89 -19.68 0.05 -2.36
C PHE A 89 -20.01 -1.22 -3.18
N GLY A 90 -20.79 -2.15 -2.63
CA GLY A 90 -21.16 -3.38 -3.31
C GLY A 90 -19.94 -4.24 -3.70
N ILE A 91 -20.01 -4.83 -4.90
CA ILE A 91 -18.94 -5.69 -5.43
C ILE A 91 -17.66 -4.89 -5.70
N GLU A 92 -17.78 -3.63 -6.13
CA GLU A 92 -16.64 -2.74 -6.38
C GLU A 92 -15.83 -2.49 -5.11
N GLY A 93 -16.48 -2.43 -3.95
CA GLY A 93 -15.82 -2.30 -2.65
C GLY A 93 -14.85 -3.44 -2.32
N LEU A 94 -15.06 -4.62 -2.90
CA LEU A 94 -14.23 -5.80 -2.68
C LEU A 94 -13.01 -5.87 -3.59
N GLN A 95 -12.91 -4.98 -4.59
CA GLN A 95 -11.78 -4.89 -5.49
C GLN A 95 -10.48 -4.58 -4.72
N PRO A 96 -9.32 -5.10 -5.18
CA PRO A 96 -8.04 -4.73 -4.60
C PRO A 96 -7.79 -3.23 -4.80
N LYS A 97 -7.62 -2.50 -3.70
CA LYS A 97 -7.23 -1.09 -3.73
C LYS A 97 -5.74 -0.99 -4.04
N GLN A 98 -5.35 0.00 -4.84
CA GLN A 98 -3.94 0.29 -5.09
C GLN A 98 -3.24 0.54 -3.75
N ARG A 99 -2.10 -0.15 -3.56
CA ARG A 99 -1.29 -0.01 -2.34
C ARG A 99 -0.39 1.21 -2.48
N GLY A 100 -0.33 2.03 -1.43
CA GLY A 100 0.57 3.18 -1.36
C GLY A 100 -0.09 4.49 -1.79
N ARG A 101 0.72 5.56 -1.83
CA ARG A 101 0.28 6.88 -2.27
C ARG A 101 -0.14 6.80 -3.74
N PRO A 102 -1.31 7.34 -4.12
CA PRO A 102 -1.65 7.51 -5.53
C PRO A 102 -0.49 8.19 -6.25
N ILE A 103 -0.07 7.65 -7.39
CA ILE A 103 0.95 8.29 -8.19
C ILE A 103 0.35 9.61 -8.67
N SER A 104 0.82 10.72 -8.11
CA SER A 104 0.51 12.03 -8.65
C SER A 104 1.22 12.12 -9.99
N MET A 105 0.43 12.30 -11.06
CA MET A 105 0.93 12.65 -12.39
C MET A 105 1.45 14.09 -12.35
N SER A 106 2.50 14.35 -11.58
CA SER A 106 3.33 15.52 -11.81
C SER A 106 4.27 15.16 -12.96
N ASP A 107 4.40 16.02 -13.96
CA ASP A 107 5.41 15.97 -15.05
C ASP A 107 6.86 16.10 -14.53
N TYR A 108 7.10 15.68 -13.30
CA TYR A 108 8.40 15.60 -12.68
C TYR A 108 9.18 14.44 -13.30
N LYS A 109 9.80 14.72 -14.44
CA LYS A 109 10.83 13.85 -15.02
C LYS A 109 12.04 13.90 -14.08
N ARG A 110 12.30 12.80 -13.39
CA ARG A 110 13.52 12.61 -12.58
C ARG A 110 14.74 12.92 -13.47
N LYS A 111 15.65 13.79 -13.02
CA LYS A 111 16.88 14.11 -13.75
C LYS A 111 17.58 12.80 -14.15
N LYS A 112 17.85 12.62 -15.45
CA LYS A 112 18.63 11.48 -15.94
C LYS A 112 20.01 11.54 -15.28
N HIS A 113 20.44 10.41 -14.73
CA HIS A 113 21.80 10.28 -14.18
C HIS A 113 22.79 10.42 -15.34
N LYS A 114 23.86 11.21 -15.14
CA LYS A 114 24.93 11.32 -16.15
C LYS A 114 25.56 9.93 -16.31
N SER A 115 25.57 9.41 -17.54
CA SER A 115 26.33 8.20 -17.87
C SER A 115 27.81 8.48 -17.67
N ALA A 116 28.57 7.49 -17.22
CA ALA A 116 30.03 7.58 -17.05
C ALA A 116 30.80 7.57 -18.39
N LYS A 117 30.08 7.54 -19.53
CA LYS A 117 30.68 7.56 -20.87
C LYS A 117 31.03 9.00 -21.24
N PRO A 118 32.21 9.27 -21.82
CA PRO A 118 32.51 10.57 -22.40
C PRO A 118 31.48 10.87 -23.50
N LEU A 119 31.08 12.14 -23.59
CA LEU A 119 30.13 12.61 -24.61
C LEU A 119 30.75 12.41 -26.00
N THR A 120 29.90 12.10 -26.98
CA THR A 120 30.32 12.12 -28.39
C THR A 120 30.45 13.59 -28.84
N ARG A 121 31.32 13.89 -29.81
CA ARG A 121 31.51 15.23 -30.39
C ARG A 121 30.19 15.96 -30.71
N GLU A 122 29.22 15.24 -31.27
CA GLU A 122 27.89 15.77 -31.59
C GLU A 122 27.09 16.16 -30.35
N GLU A 123 27.15 15.36 -29.29
CA GLU A 123 26.46 15.63 -28.03
C GLU A 123 27.07 16.83 -27.28
N GLU A 124 28.40 17.00 -27.36
CA GLU A 124 29.08 18.19 -26.85
C GLU A 124 28.63 19.45 -27.60
N LEU A 125 28.56 19.38 -28.93
CA LEU A 125 28.08 20.50 -29.76
C LEU A 125 26.63 20.87 -29.45
N LEU A 126 25.74 19.89 -29.26
CA LEU A 126 24.35 20.15 -28.88
C LEU A 126 24.24 20.85 -27.53
N LYS A 127 25.05 20.42 -26.56
CA LYS A 127 25.09 21.02 -25.22
C LYS A 127 25.63 22.44 -25.25
N GLU A 128 26.66 22.69 -26.04
CA GLU A 128 27.20 24.04 -26.25
C GLU A 128 26.18 24.93 -26.98
N ASN A 129 25.45 24.39 -27.96
CA ASN A 129 24.38 25.13 -28.64
C ASN A 129 23.27 25.52 -27.67
N GLU A 130 22.87 24.60 -26.78
CA GLU A 130 21.87 24.87 -25.74
C GLU A 130 22.37 25.96 -24.76
N ARG A 131 23.64 25.87 -24.33
CA ARG A 131 24.29 26.89 -23.49
C ARG A 131 24.25 28.27 -24.16
N LEU A 132 24.68 28.34 -25.41
CA LEU A 132 24.72 29.58 -26.20
C LEU A 132 23.33 30.15 -26.45
N ARG A 133 22.30 29.30 -26.64
CA ARG A 133 20.91 29.76 -26.76
C ARG A 133 20.42 30.40 -25.47
N CYS A 134 20.70 29.78 -24.32
CA CYS A 134 20.34 30.32 -23.01
C CYS A 134 21.04 31.66 -22.75
N GLU A 135 22.33 31.75 -23.06
CA GLU A 135 23.10 33.00 -22.93
C GLU A 135 22.54 34.12 -23.81
N ASN A 136 22.22 33.80 -25.07
CA ASN A 136 21.60 34.76 -25.99
C ASN A 136 20.23 35.25 -25.50
N GLU A 137 19.39 34.38 -24.94
CA GLU A 137 18.10 34.77 -24.37
C GLU A 137 18.27 35.72 -23.18
N LEU A 138 19.23 35.45 -22.29
CA LEU A 138 19.55 36.33 -21.16
C LEU A 138 20.04 37.69 -21.64
N LEU A 139 20.91 37.74 -22.65
CA LEU A 139 21.40 38.99 -23.24
C LEU A 139 20.27 39.78 -23.91
N LYS A 140 19.37 39.13 -24.64
CA LYS A 140 18.19 39.79 -25.23
C LYS A 140 17.28 40.37 -24.15
N LYS A 141 17.05 39.64 -23.06
CA LYS A 141 16.24 40.12 -21.93
C LYS A 141 16.90 41.31 -21.22
N LEU A 142 18.22 41.28 -21.05
CA LEU A 142 18.99 42.39 -20.52
C LEU A 142 18.88 43.63 -21.42
N GLN A 143 19.05 43.47 -22.73
CA GLN A 143 18.88 44.56 -23.70
C GLN A 143 17.47 45.16 -23.65
N ALA A 144 16.43 44.32 -23.58
CA ALA A 144 15.05 44.78 -23.46
C ALA A 144 14.82 45.63 -22.20
N LEU A 145 15.40 45.26 -21.06
CA LEU A 145 15.33 46.04 -19.83
C LEU A 145 16.06 47.39 -19.94
N ILE A 146 17.24 47.40 -20.56
CA ILE A 146 18.00 48.63 -20.81
C ILE A 146 17.22 49.57 -21.74
N GLN A 147 16.61 49.03 -22.80
CA GLN A 147 15.81 49.80 -23.74
C GLN A 147 14.56 50.39 -23.08
N ALA A 148 13.86 49.61 -22.24
CA ALA A 148 12.70 50.09 -21.48
C ALA A 148 13.06 51.22 -20.50
N ARG A 149 14.28 51.21 -19.94
CA ARG A 149 14.78 52.27 -19.06
C ARG A 149 15.16 53.54 -19.83
N ARG A 150 15.70 53.39 -21.05
CA ARG A 150 16.12 54.52 -21.90
C ARG A 150 14.94 55.21 -22.59
N ASN A 151 13.95 54.43 -23.02
CA ASN A 151 12.72 54.93 -23.66
C ASN A 151 11.52 54.51 -22.81
N PRO A 152 11.27 55.18 -21.67
CA PRO A 152 10.04 54.95 -20.92
C PRO A 152 8.85 55.27 -21.83
N LYS A 153 7.84 54.41 -21.84
CA LYS A 153 6.56 54.70 -22.52
C LYS A 153 5.97 56.00 -21.92
N PRO A 154 5.40 56.88 -22.75
CA PRO A 154 4.77 58.12 -22.28
C PRO A 154 3.62 57.84 -21.30
#